data_AF-E3NRR8-F1
#
_entry.id   AF-E3NRR8-F1
#
_cell.length_a   1.000
_cell.length_b   1.000
_cell.length_c   1.000
_cell.angle_alpha   90.00
_cell.angle_beta   90.00
_cell.angle_gamma   90.00
#
_symmetry.space_group_name_H-M   'P 1'
#
loop_
_entity.id
_entity.type
_entity.pdbx_description
1 polymer ?
#
loop_
_entity_poly.entity_id
_entity_poly.type
_entity_poly.pdbx_seq_one_letter_code
_entity_poly.pdbx_strand_id
1 'polypeptide(L)'
;MIALELIPLGIILLIVTSIGIVGNTIMVVAFFKFKKLKSYCHLFIMLTCLADCFHNYGQLIFTVHLFGDFQTPQFICSLVNIPTLIGVISGSCWMLALGLDRFFACKWPIR
;
A
#
# COMPACT_ATOMS: atom_id res chain seq x y z
N MET A 1 -15.49 13.63 -21.38
CA MET A 1 -15.02 15.03 -21.32
C MET A 1 -14.11 15.12 -20.11
N ILE A 2 -12.80 15.12 -20.31
CA ILE A 2 -11.82 15.07 -19.21
C ILE A 2 -11.96 16.36 -18.40
N ALA A 3 -12.29 16.25 -17.11
CA ALA A 3 -12.27 17.39 -16.21
C ALA A 3 -10.83 17.89 -16.13
N LEU A 4 -10.55 19.04 -16.74
CA LEU A 4 -9.20 19.63 -16.82
C LEU A 4 -8.55 19.79 -15.44
N GLU A 5 -9.38 19.94 -14.41
CA GLU A 5 -8.99 20.05 -13.00
C GLU A 5 -8.44 18.74 -12.40
N LEU A 6 -8.78 17.57 -12.96
CA LEU A 6 -8.32 16.27 -12.47
C LEU A 6 -6.97 15.83 -13.06
N ILE A 7 -6.51 16.45 -14.16
CA ILE A 7 -5.25 16.13 -14.81
C ILE A 7 -4.04 16.26 -13.87
N PRO A 8 -3.83 17.38 -13.13
CA PRO A 8 -2.69 17.50 -12.22
C PRO A 8 -2.73 16.43 -11.11
N LEU A 9 -3.93 16.10 -10.61
CA LEU A 9 -4.12 15.06 -9.62
C LEU A 9 -3.71 13.68 -10.16
N GLY A 10 -4.12 13.36 -11.38
CA GLY A 10 -3.77 12.10 -12.05
C GLY A 10 -2.26 11.91 -12.24
N ILE A 11 -1.53 12.98 -12.61
CA ILE A 11 -0.07 12.94 -12.78
C ILE A 11 0.63 12.71 -11.45
N ILE A 12 0.24 13.45 -10.41
CA ILE A 12 0.83 13.30 -9.07
C ILE A 12 0.60 11.89 -8.54
N LEU A 13 -0.63 11.38 -8.66
CA LEU A 13 -0.97 10.03 -8.23
C LEU A 13 -0.16 8.97 -9.00
N LEU A 14 0.04 9.14 -10.31
CA LEU A 14 0.87 8.22 -11.10
C LEU A 14 2.30 8.14 -10.55
N ILE A 15 2.92 9.29 -10.29
CA ILE A 15 4.28 9.36 -9.75
C ILE A 15 4.33 8.72 -8.37
N VAL A 16 3.42 9.10 -7.46
CA VAL A 16 3.38 8.57 -6.09
C VAL A 16 3.17 7.06 -6.09
N THR A 17 2.22 6.56 -6.87
CA THR A 17 1.94 5.13 -6.98
C THR A 17 3.12 4.36 -7.58
N SER A 18 3.83 4.91 -8.56
CA SER A 18 5.02 4.27 -9.13
C SER A 18 6.13 4.10 -8.09
N ILE A 19 6.42 5.16 -7.31
CA ILE A 19 7.42 5.14 -6.24
C ILE A 19 6.96 4.20 -5.12
N GLY A 20 5.67 4.23 -4.78
CA GLY A 20 5.06 3.38 -3.77
C GLY A 20 5.17 1.89 -4.11
N ILE A 21 4.83 1.49 -5.34
CA ILE A 21 4.94 0.09 -5.78
C ILE A 21 6.40 -0.35 -5.77
N VAL A 22 7.30 0.45 -6.33
CA VAL A 22 8.73 0.08 -6.41
C VAL A 22 9.35 -0.03 -5.02
N GLY A 23 9.15 0.99 -4.16
CA GLY A 23 9.70 1.03 -2.81
C GLY A 23 9.21 -0.12 -1.94
N ASN A 24 7.90 -0.36 -1.92
CA ASN A 24 7.32 -1.44 -1.11
C ASN A 24 7.71 -2.82 -1.63
N THR A 25 7.78 -3.01 -2.96
CA THR A 25 8.24 -4.28 -3.54
C THR A 25 9.70 -4.59 -3.17
N ILE A 26 10.59 -3.59 -3.17
CA ILE A 26 11.99 -3.76 -2.76
C ILE A 26 12.07 -4.27 -1.31
N MET A 27 11.27 -3.69 -0.40
CA MET A 27 11.25 -4.09 1.01
C MET A 27 10.75 -5.52 1.19
N VAL A 28 9.70 -5.91 0.46
CA VAL A 28 9.19 -7.29 0.47
C VAL A 28 10.26 -8.27 -0.02
N VAL A 29 10.90 -7.98 -1.15
CA VAL A 29 11.98 -8.82 -1.70
C VAL A 29 13.18 -8.90 -0.76
N ALA A 30 13.55 -7.78 -0.14
CA ALA A 30 14.66 -7.73 0.82
C ALA A 30 14.40 -8.64 2.04
N PHE A 31 13.17 -8.64 2.57
CA PHE A 31 12.79 -9.51 3.69
C PHE A 31 12.97 -11.00 3.35
N PHE A 32 12.57 -11.43 2.16
CA PHE A 32 12.75 -12.82 1.73
C PHE A 32 14.21 -13.17 1.44
N LYS A 33 15.00 -12.21 0.92
CA LYS A 33 16.40 -12.42 0.55
C LYS A 33 17.34 -12.50 1.75
N PHE A 34 17.16 -11.65 2.77
CA PHE A 34 18.08 -11.55 3.89
C PHE A 34 17.58 -12.28 5.14
N LYS A 35 18.22 -13.41 5.48
CA LYS A 35 17.91 -14.17 6.71
C LYS A 35 18.08 -13.35 8.00
N LYS A 36 18.94 -12.33 8.00
CA LYS A 36 19.15 -11.42 9.14
C LYS A 36 17.92 -10.55 9.47
N LEU A 37 16.99 -10.39 8.52
CA LEU A 37 15.78 -9.57 8.70
C LEU A 37 14.59 -10.37 9.27
N LYS A 38 14.77 -11.60 9.74
CA LYS A 38 13.66 -12.44 10.24
C LYS A 38 13.26 -12.18 11.70
N SER A 39 13.22 -10.90 12.12
CA SER A 39 12.65 -10.49 13.41
C SER A 39 11.14 -10.24 13.30
N TYR A 40 10.41 -10.36 14.40
CA TYR A 40 8.97 -10.06 14.47
C TYR A 40 8.63 -8.65 13.97
N CYS A 41 9.44 -7.65 14.32
CA CYS A 41 9.21 -6.30 13.82
C CYS A 41 9.37 -6.20 12.29
N HIS A 42 10.39 -6.85 11.72
CA HIS A 42 10.60 -6.83 10.27
C HIS A 42 9.48 -7.57 9.53
N LEU A 43 8.88 -8.58 10.15
CA LEU A 43 7.69 -9.24 9.62
C LEU A 43 6.51 -8.26 9.55
N PHE A 44 6.24 -7.49 10.60
CA PHE A 44 5.18 -6.47 10.56
C PHE A 44 5.46 -5.39 9.50
N ILE A 45 6.71 -4.93 9.36
CA ILE A 45 7.09 -3.99 8.30
C ILE A 45 6.80 -4.59 6.92
N MET A 46 7.16 -5.86 6.70
CA MET A 46 6.92 -6.53 5.42
C MET A 46 5.43 -6.67 5.11
N LEU A 47 4.61 -7.02 6.11
CA LEU A 47 3.15 -7.08 5.97
C LEU A 47 2.54 -5.71 5.65
N THR A 48 3.03 -4.64 6.26
CA THR A 48 2.60 -3.26 5.94
C THR A 48 2.97 -2.91 4.50
N CYS A 49 4.21 -3.18 4.07
CA CYS A 49 4.62 -2.95 2.68
C CYS A 49 3.80 -3.77 1.68
N LEU A 50 3.44 -5.02 2.02
CA LEU A 50 2.55 -5.84 1.20
C LEU A 50 1.15 -5.22 1.09
N ALA A 51 0.61 -4.73 2.20
CA ALA A 51 -0.68 -4.05 2.24
C ALA A 51 -0.66 -2.74 1.44
N ASP A 52 0.44 -1.99 1.50
CA ASP A 52 0.65 -0.78 0.70
C ASP A 52 0.70 -1.09 -0.81
N CYS A 53 1.24 -2.25 -1.23
CA CYS A 53 1.17 -2.68 -2.63
C CYS A 53 -0.28 -2.88 -3.09
N PHE A 54 -1.12 -3.52 -2.27
CA PHE A 54 -2.55 -3.69 -2.57
C PHE A 54 -3.30 -2.36 -2.58
N HIS A 55 -2.92 -1.42 -1.71
CA HIS A 55 -3.50 -0.08 -1.71
C HIS A 55 -3.13 0.70 -2.98
N ASN A 56 -1.85 0.70 -3.36
CA ASN A 56 -1.34 1.38 -4.55
C ASN A 56 -1.94 0.83 -5.86
N TYR A 57 -2.33 -0.44 -5.91
CA TYR A 57 -3.04 -1.03 -7.04
C TYR A 57 -4.32 -0.24 -7.41
N GLY A 58 -5.11 0.18 -6.40
CA GLY A 58 -6.32 0.96 -6.62
C GLY A 58 -6.07 2.33 -7.24
N GLN A 59 -5.02 3.02 -6.78
CA GLN A 59 -4.62 4.31 -7.36
C GLN A 59 -4.17 4.17 -8.81
N LEU A 60 -3.49 3.07 -9.17
CA LEU A 60 -3.09 2.81 -10.55
C LEU A 60 -4.31 2.68 -11.47
N ILE A 61 -5.33 1.93 -11.03
CA ILE A 61 -6.57 1.73 -11.81
C ILE A 61 -7.33 3.04 -12.00
N PHE A 62 -7.40 3.87 -10.95
CA PHE A 62 -8.02 5.19 -11.01
C PHE A 62 -7.33 6.07 -12.06
N THR A 63 -5.99 6.11 -12.04
CA THR A 63 -5.20 6.85 -13.02
C THR A 63 -5.40 6.34 -14.45
N VAL A 64 -5.48 5.03 -14.67
CA VAL A 64 -5.73 4.45 -16.00
C VAL A 64 -7.14 4.77 -16.51
N HIS A 65 -8.16 4.69 -15.64
CA HIS A 65 -9.53 5.09 -16.02
C HIS A 65 -9.63 6.58 -16.35
N LEU A 66 -8.88 7.42 -15.63
CA LEU A 66 -8.87 8.87 -15.83
C LEU A 66 -8.23 9.27 -17.18
N PHE A 67 -7.12 8.64 -17.57
CA PHE A 67 -6.43 8.95 -18.83
C PHE A 67 -7.03 8.23 -20.05
N GLY A 68 -7.65 7.07 -19.86
CA GLY A 68 -8.25 6.27 -20.93
C GLY A 68 -9.72 6.56 -21.23
N ASP A 69 -10.37 7.46 -20.48
CA ASP A 69 -11.82 7.76 -20.55
C ASP A 69 -12.70 6.50 -20.53
N PHE A 70 -12.30 5.49 -19.75
CA PHE A 70 -13.01 4.22 -19.67
C PHE A 70 -14.20 4.35 -18.73
N GLN A 71 -15.39 4.04 -19.24
CA GLN A 71 -16.61 3.93 -18.44
C GLN A 71 -16.83 2.46 -18.09
N THR A 72 -16.49 2.05 -16.87
CA THR A 72 -16.77 0.69 -16.38
C THR A 72 -18.07 0.63 -15.60
N PRO A 73 -18.83 -0.47 -15.68
CA PRO A 73 -20.03 -0.66 -14.89
C PRO A 73 -19.69 -0.68 -13.39
N GLN A 74 -20.58 -0.12 -12.57
CA GLN A 74 -20.37 0.06 -11.12
C GLN A 74 -19.97 -1.23 -10.39
N PHE A 75 -20.52 -2.37 -10.80
CA PHE A 75 -20.18 -3.66 -10.21
C PHE A 75 -18.69 -4.02 -10.36
N ILE A 76 -18.14 -3.82 -11.56
CA ILE A 76 -16.72 -4.10 -11.84
C ILE A 76 -15.82 -3.12 -11.11
N CYS A 77 -16.18 -1.83 -11.10
CA CYS A 77 -15.44 -0.80 -10.37
C CYS A 77 -15.37 -1.13 -8.87
N SER A 78 -16.51 -1.54 -8.28
CA SER A 78 -16.57 -1.92 -6.87
C SER A 78 -15.70 -3.16 -6.58
N LEU A 79 -15.77 -4.18 -7.44
CA LEU A 79 -14.96 -5.39 -7.31
C LEU A 79 -13.45 -5.09 -7.34
N VAL A 80 -13.05 -4.21 -8.25
CA VAL A 80 -11.66 -3.79 -8.42
C VAL A 80 -11.16 -2.92 -7.26
N ASN A 81 -12.06 -2.25 -6.54
CA ASN A 81 -11.74 -1.44 -5.36
C ASN A 81 -11.62 -2.26 -4.05
N ILE A 82 -12.15 -3.49 -3.99
CA ILE A 82 -12.07 -4.34 -2.80
C ILE A 82 -10.62 -4.60 -2.35
N PRO A 83 -9.66 -4.96 -3.23
CA PRO A 83 -8.26 -5.14 -2.85
C PRO A 83 -7.64 -3.89 -2.21
N THR A 84 -7.97 -2.71 -2.73
CA THR A 84 -7.51 -1.42 -2.23
C THR A 84 -7.96 -1.18 -0.79
N LEU A 85 -9.22 -1.52 -0.51
CA LEU A 85 -9.80 -1.38 0.82
C LEU A 85 -9.16 -2.35 1.81
N ILE A 86 -8.93 -3.60 1.39
CA ILE A 86 -8.22 -4.60 2.19
C ILE A 86 -6.80 -4.11 2.50
N GLY A 87 -6.10 -3.54 1.52
CA GLY A 87 -4.78 -2.96 1.70
C GLY A 87 -4.76 -1.87 2.78
N VAL A 88 -5.69 -0.90 2.71
CA VAL A 88 -5.72 0.20 3.69
C VAL A 88 -6.06 -0.27 5.10
N ILE A 89 -7.06 -1.16 5.23
CA ILE A 89 -7.50 -1.64 6.55
C ILE A 89 -6.41 -2.50 7.18
N SER A 90 -5.88 -3.46 6.42
CA SER A 90 -4.83 -4.35 6.93
C SER A 90 -3.54 -3.58 7.23
N GLY A 91 -3.11 -2.67 6.36
CA GLY A 91 -1.93 -1.81 6.58
C GLY A 91 -2.04 -1.00 7.88
N SER A 92 -3.22 -0.44 8.15
CA SER A 92 -3.50 0.28 9.40
C SER A 92 -3.39 -0.62 10.63
N CYS A 93 -3.95 -1.84 10.57
CA CYS A 93 -3.86 -2.82 11.65
C CYS A 93 -2.40 -3.27 11.91
N TRP A 94 -1.62 -3.51 10.85
CA TRP A 94 -0.21 -3.91 10.98
C TRP A 94 0.66 -2.78 11.52
N MET A 95 0.42 -1.55 11.08
CA MET A 95 1.11 -0.38 11.61
C MET A 95 0.82 -0.18 13.10
N LEU A 96 -0.43 -0.38 13.52
CA LEU A 96 -0.79 -0.35 14.95
C LEU A 96 -0.08 -1.46 15.74
N ALA A 97 -0.06 -2.70 15.22
CA ALA A 97 0.63 -3.81 15.86
C ALA A 97 2.14 -3.56 16.02
N LEU A 98 2.78 -2.99 14.99
CA LEU A 98 4.18 -2.57 15.06
C LEU A 98 4.42 -1.47 16.09
N GLY A 99 3.51 -0.49 16.19
CA GLY A 99 3.56 0.55 17.21
C GLY A 99 3.47 -0.02 18.63
N LEU A 100 2.57 -0.98 18.84
CA LEU A 100 2.43 -1.67 20.13
C LEU A 100 3.67 -2.49 20.48
N ASP A 101 4.20 -3.29 19.55
CA ASP A 101 5.43 -4.08 19.74
C ASP A 101 6.59 -3.18 20.22
N ARG A 102 6.76 -2.03 19.57
CA ARG A 102 7.79 -1.05 19.94
C ARG A 102 7.53 -0.36 21.27
N PHE A 103 6.28 -0.04 21.56
CA PHE A 103 5.90 0.53 22.86
C PHE A 103 6.22 -0.43 24.02
N PHE A 104 5.85 -1.71 23.89
CA PHE A 104 6.13 -2.72 24.91
C PHE A 104 7.63 -2.94 25.09
N ALA A 105 8.40 -3.00 24.00
CA ALA A 105 9.86 -3.15 24.05
C ALA A 105 10.55 -1.99 24.78
N CYS A 106 10.08 -0.75 24.61
CA CYS A 106 10.62 0.42 25.31
C CYS A 106 10.17 0.50 26.78
N LYS A 107 8.92 0.13 27.07
CA LYS A 107 8.36 0.27 28.43
C LYS A 107 8.85 -0.83 29.38
N TRP A 108 9.03 -2.04 28.86
CA TRP A 108 9.53 -3.20 29.62
C TRP A 108 10.71 -3.85 28.89
N PRO A 109 11.89 -3.20 28.90
CA PRO A 109 13.10 -3.72 28.26
C PRO A 109 13.68 -4.95 28.99
N ILE A 110 13.22 -5.23 30.21
CA ILE A 110 13.66 -6.35 31.03
C ILE A 110 12.64 -7.48 30.86
N ARG A 111 12.86 -8.29 29.83
CA ARG A 111 12.40 -9.68 29.76
C ARG A 111 13.44 -10.52 29.04
#